data_AF-A0A2B7GT70-F1
#
_entry.id   AF-A0A2B7GT70-F1
#
_cell.length_a   1.000
_cell.length_b   1.000
_cell.length_c   1.000
_cell.angle_alpha   90.00
_cell.angle_beta   90.00
_cell.angle_gamma   90.00
#
_symmetry.space_group_name_H-M   'P 1'
#
loop_
_entity.id
_entity.type
_entity.pdbx_description
1 polymer ?
#
loop_
_entity_poly.entity_id
_entity_poly.type
_entity_poly.pdbx_seq_one_letter_code
_entity_poly.pdbx_strand_id
1 'polypeptide(L)'
;MIDTTGDGLTDAQQLEGWEIEVVDDSSEAQELMEVAVDPDDPRDASSFFSTRDVSADPLLDDTDGEGLPDAVEFELGTDPEQIDTTSFGDIALTGDGIPDDEALEDPDKDPTIFSTSPPEIYLKDFDSHWTLGKWGDASEMGSNYRTASTTAPVTSSSSKSASRTHTE
;
A
#
# COMPACT_ATOMS: atom_id res chain seq x y z
N MET A 1 -20.13 -27.74 12.98
CA MET A 1 -19.26 -27.29 11.89
C MET A 1 -17.83 -27.49 12.39
N ILE A 2 -16.89 -27.86 11.51
CA ILE A 2 -15.49 -28.07 11.89
C ILE A 2 -14.82 -26.70 11.85
N ASP A 3 -14.01 -26.41 12.86
CA ASP A 3 -13.20 -25.21 13.04
C ASP A 3 -11.86 -25.76 13.55
N THR A 4 -10.89 -25.82 12.64
CA THR A 4 -9.61 -26.52 12.86
C THR A 4 -8.63 -25.66 13.66
N THR A 5 -8.67 -24.35 13.48
CA THR A 5 -7.80 -23.35 14.13
C THR A 5 -8.34 -22.95 15.50
N GLY A 6 -9.66 -22.98 15.68
CA GLY A 6 -10.35 -22.58 16.90
C GLY A 6 -10.53 -21.07 17.03
N ASP A 7 -10.43 -20.34 15.91
CA ASP A 7 -10.49 -18.87 15.81
C ASP A 7 -11.93 -18.33 15.73
N GLY A 8 -12.91 -19.22 15.50
CA GLY A 8 -14.32 -18.88 15.36
C GLY A 8 -14.83 -18.89 13.92
N LEU A 9 -13.96 -19.03 12.92
CA LEU A 9 -14.30 -19.31 11.54
C LEU A 9 -14.27 -20.82 11.27
N THR A 10 -15.38 -21.35 10.78
CA THR A 10 -15.42 -22.76 10.40
C THR A 10 -14.59 -23.01 9.14
N ASP A 11 -14.00 -24.19 9.01
CA ASP A 11 -13.23 -24.58 7.80
C ASP A 11 -14.03 -24.37 6.51
N ALA A 12 -15.36 -24.52 6.60
CA ALA A 12 -16.25 -24.29 5.47
C ALA A 12 -16.35 -22.80 5.11
N GLN A 13 -16.37 -21.89 6.08
CA GLN A 13 -16.38 -20.45 5.82
C GLN A 13 -15.05 -20.00 5.22
N GLN A 14 -13.93 -20.49 5.76
CA GLN A 14 -12.60 -20.15 5.26
C GLN A 14 -12.40 -20.63 3.81
N LEU A 15 -12.88 -21.84 3.46
CA LEU A 15 -12.80 -22.39 2.11
C LEU A 15 -13.85 -21.87 1.13
N GLU A 16 -15.08 -21.59 1.59
CA GLU A 16 -16.14 -21.01 0.76
C GLU A 16 -15.82 -19.55 0.43
N GLY A 17 -15.11 -18.88 1.34
CA GLY A 17 -14.72 -17.49 1.20
C GLY A 17 -15.87 -16.53 1.52
N TRP A 18 -15.56 -15.24 1.40
CA TRP A 18 -16.51 -14.15 1.56
C TRP A 18 -16.19 -12.99 0.62
N GLU A 19 -17.18 -12.13 0.41
CA GLU A 19 -17.03 -10.92 -0.40
C GLU A 19 -16.57 -9.75 0.48
N ILE A 20 -15.54 -9.04 0.04
CA ILE A 20 -15.10 -7.75 0.59
C ILE A 20 -15.27 -6.64 -0.45
N GLU A 21 -15.30 -5.40 0.01
CA GLU A 21 -15.35 -4.20 -0.84
C GLU A 21 -14.03 -3.43 -0.68
N VAL A 22 -13.33 -3.17 -1.77
CA VAL A 22 -12.02 -2.53 -1.77
C VAL A 22 -11.94 -1.41 -2.80
N VAL A 23 -11.02 -0.47 -2.59
CA VAL A 23 -10.61 0.54 -3.57
C VAL A 23 -9.10 0.45 -3.73
N ASP A 24 -8.65 -0.35 -4.70
CA ASP A 24 -7.25 -0.71 -4.93
C ASP A 24 -6.53 0.15 -5.99
N ASP A 25 -7.25 1.06 -6.66
CA ASP A 25 -6.66 2.04 -7.58
C ASP A 25 -6.46 3.41 -6.92
N SER A 26 -5.23 3.90 -6.98
CA SER A 26 -4.86 5.22 -6.43
C SER A 26 -5.67 6.40 -6.98
N SER A 27 -6.14 6.33 -8.23
CA SER A 27 -6.95 7.38 -8.85
C SER A 27 -8.38 7.32 -8.33
N GLU A 28 -8.95 6.12 -8.23
CA GLU A 28 -10.30 5.91 -7.68
C GLU A 28 -10.36 6.30 -6.21
N ALA A 29 -9.35 5.96 -5.40
CA ALA A 29 -9.25 6.40 -4.01
C ALA A 29 -9.13 7.92 -3.87
N GLN A 30 -8.41 8.58 -4.79
CA GLN A 30 -8.31 10.05 -4.80
C GLN A 30 -9.66 10.70 -5.14
N GLU A 31 -10.40 10.12 -6.09
CA GLU A 31 -11.75 10.59 -6.43
C GLU A 31 -12.75 10.32 -5.31
N LEU A 32 -12.66 9.17 -4.63
CA LEU A 32 -13.47 8.84 -3.47
C LEU A 32 -13.28 9.85 -2.34
N MET A 33 -12.04 10.25 -2.05
CA MET A 33 -11.76 11.30 -1.06
C MET A 33 -12.36 12.65 -1.44
N GLU A 34 -12.39 13.01 -2.72
CA GLU A 34 -13.05 14.24 -3.18
C GLU A 34 -14.56 14.17 -2.95
N VAL A 35 -15.19 13.04 -3.30
CA VAL A 35 -16.63 12.80 -3.13
C VAL A 35 -17.01 12.73 -1.64
N ALA A 36 -16.19 12.12 -0.80
CA ALA A 36 -16.46 11.96 0.63
C ALA A 36 -16.43 13.29 1.40
N VAL A 37 -15.66 14.27 0.93
CA VAL A 37 -15.51 15.58 1.59
C VAL A 37 -16.62 16.57 1.18
N ASP A 38 -17.26 16.37 0.02
CA ASP A 38 -18.34 17.23 -0.48
C ASP A 38 -19.71 16.50 -0.45
N PRO A 39 -20.58 16.77 0.54
CA PRO A 39 -21.89 16.14 0.64
C PRO A 39 -22.87 16.56 -0.48
N ASP A 40 -22.55 17.60 -1.25
CA ASP A 40 -23.35 18.05 -2.40
C ASP A 40 -22.83 17.46 -3.74
N ASP A 41 -21.77 16.64 -3.73
CA ASP A 41 -21.28 15.95 -4.92
C ASP A 41 -22.35 14.97 -5.46
N PRO A 42 -22.70 15.03 -6.76
CA PRO A 42 -23.71 14.15 -7.34
C PRO A 42 -23.22 12.72 -7.61
N ARG A 43 -21.91 12.45 -7.51
CA ARG A 43 -21.34 11.11 -7.68
C ARG A 43 -21.68 10.23 -6.48
N ASP A 44 -21.82 8.94 -6.73
CA ASP A 44 -22.11 7.95 -5.69
C ASP A 44 -20.80 7.34 -5.19
N ALA A 45 -20.48 7.48 -3.90
CA ALA A 45 -19.25 6.97 -3.32
C ALA A 45 -19.11 5.44 -3.46
N SER A 46 -20.23 4.71 -3.47
CA SER A 46 -20.20 3.24 -3.65
C SER A 46 -19.76 2.82 -5.06
N SER A 47 -19.74 3.73 -6.04
CA SER A 47 -19.34 3.40 -7.40
C SER A 47 -17.82 3.21 -7.58
N PHE A 48 -17.03 3.63 -6.60
CA PHE A 48 -15.58 3.42 -6.56
C PHE A 48 -15.17 2.09 -5.92
N PHE A 49 -16.07 1.46 -5.18
CA PHE A 49 -15.78 0.18 -4.54
C PHE A 49 -15.92 -0.97 -5.53
N SER A 50 -14.94 -1.87 -5.50
CA SER A 50 -14.95 -3.13 -6.23
C SER A 50 -15.11 -4.28 -5.27
N THR A 51 -15.93 -5.27 -5.64
CA THR A 51 -16.10 -6.49 -4.85
C THR A 51 -15.00 -7.49 -5.16
N ARG A 52 -14.44 -8.11 -4.13
CA ARG A 52 -13.44 -9.17 -4.22
C ARG A 52 -13.88 -10.37 -3.39
N ASP A 53 -13.84 -11.56 -3.98
CA ASP A 53 -14.00 -12.81 -3.25
C ASP A 53 -12.65 -13.20 -2.64
N VAL A 54 -12.60 -13.38 -1.32
CA VAL A 54 -11.40 -13.77 -0.56
C VAL A 54 -11.63 -15.08 0.18
N SER A 55 -10.55 -15.76 0.54
CA SER A 55 -10.60 -17.01 1.31
C SER A 55 -9.47 -17.05 2.34
N ALA A 56 -9.51 -18.04 3.22
CA ALA A 56 -8.48 -18.27 4.23
C ALA A 56 -8.06 -19.76 4.24
N ASP A 57 -6.86 -20.06 4.73
CA ASP A 57 -6.40 -21.43 4.93
C ASP A 57 -6.97 -21.98 6.26
N PRO A 58 -7.89 -22.96 6.24
CA PRO A 58 -8.48 -23.54 7.45
C PRO A 58 -7.48 -24.24 8.39
N LEU A 59 -6.21 -24.33 8.02
CA LEU A 59 -5.14 -24.88 8.84
C LEU A 59 -4.29 -23.81 9.54
N LEU A 60 -4.51 -22.53 9.23
CA LEU A 60 -3.78 -21.38 9.76
C LEU A 60 -4.75 -20.42 10.45
N ASP A 61 -4.34 -19.87 11.59
CA ASP A 61 -5.12 -18.85 12.35
C ASP A 61 -4.95 -17.44 11.76
N ASP A 62 -3.92 -17.30 10.91
CA ASP A 62 -3.42 -16.08 10.28
C ASP A 62 -2.75 -16.57 8.98
N THR A 63 -3.48 -16.40 7.87
CA THR A 63 -3.20 -17.05 6.59
C THR A 63 -2.00 -16.44 5.88
N ASP A 64 -1.84 -15.12 5.93
CA ASP A 64 -0.71 -14.40 5.32
C ASP A 64 0.50 -14.21 6.27
N GLY A 65 0.27 -14.34 7.58
CA GLY A 65 1.28 -14.26 8.63
C GLY A 65 1.68 -12.83 9.03
N GLU A 66 0.86 -11.81 8.78
CA GLU A 66 1.15 -10.44 9.20
C GLU A 66 0.89 -10.18 10.69
N GLY A 67 0.10 -11.04 11.34
CA GLY A 67 -0.25 -10.94 12.74
C GLY A 67 -1.69 -10.49 13.01
N LEU A 68 -2.49 -10.33 11.95
CA LEU A 68 -3.93 -10.13 12.03
C LEU A 68 -4.63 -11.49 11.79
N PRO A 69 -5.39 -12.04 12.76
CA PRO A 69 -6.02 -13.35 12.57
C PRO A 69 -7.15 -13.32 11.52
N ASP A 70 -7.35 -14.41 10.77
CA ASP A 70 -8.35 -14.51 9.69
C ASP A 70 -9.77 -14.16 10.16
N ALA A 71 -10.09 -14.52 11.42
CA ALA A 71 -11.37 -14.19 12.05
C ALA A 71 -11.58 -12.68 12.27
N VAL A 72 -10.50 -11.94 12.52
CA VAL A 72 -10.53 -10.48 12.66
C VAL A 72 -10.64 -9.84 11.28
N GLU A 73 -9.90 -10.34 10.30
CA GLU A 73 -9.99 -9.87 8.91
C GLU A 73 -11.38 -10.06 8.32
N PHE A 74 -12.03 -11.19 8.61
CA PHE A 74 -13.43 -11.42 8.27
C PHE A 74 -14.38 -10.36 8.85
N GLU A 75 -14.13 -9.90 10.09
CA GLU A 75 -14.93 -8.85 10.71
C GLU A 75 -14.64 -7.45 10.16
N LEU A 76 -13.40 -7.21 9.71
CA LEU A 76 -12.94 -5.95 9.14
C LEU A 76 -13.23 -5.80 7.65
N GLY A 77 -13.41 -6.91 6.94
CA GLY A 77 -13.56 -6.93 5.49
C GLY A 77 -12.23 -6.77 4.75
N THR A 78 -11.13 -7.29 5.32
CA THR A 78 -9.81 -7.37 4.69
C THR A 78 -9.57 -8.75 4.06
N ASP A 79 -8.45 -8.92 3.37
CA ASP A 79 -8.09 -10.11 2.58
C ASP A 79 -7.07 -11.01 3.29
N PRO A 80 -7.47 -12.18 3.84
CA PRO A 80 -6.59 -13.04 4.63
C PRO A 80 -5.40 -13.63 3.87
N GLU A 81 -5.41 -13.58 2.54
CA GLU A 81 -4.30 -14.06 1.72
C GLU A 81 -3.29 -12.95 1.40
N GLN A 82 -3.54 -11.70 1.84
CA GLN A 82 -2.74 -10.53 1.48
C GLN A 82 -2.48 -9.56 2.65
N ILE A 83 -1.20 -9.42 2.97
CA ILE A 83 -0.68 -8.45 3.96
C ILE A 83 -1.16 -7.01 3.69
N ASP A 84 -1.34 -6.64 2.42
CA ASP A 84 -1.89 -5.35 2.01
C ASP A 84 -3.17 -5.63 1.22
N THR A 85 -4.35 -5.41 1.83
CA THR A 85 -5.64 -5.67 1.17
C THR A 85 -5.81 -4.86 -0.12
N THR A 86 -5.20 -3.68 -0.21
CA THR A 86 -5.26 -2.84 -1.43
C THR A 86 -4.36 -3.37 -2.54
N SER A 87 -3.53 -4.37 -2.28
CA SER A 87 -2.74 -5.03 -3.31
C SER A 87 -3.59 -5.97 -4.17
N PHE A 88 -3.13 -6.17 -5.41
CA PHE A 88 -3.80 -6.98 -6.42
C PHE A 88 -2.89 -8.06 -6.99
N GLY A 89 -3.38 -9.30 -6.96
CA GLY A 89 -2.65 -10.49 -7.39
C GLY A 89 -1.61 -10.93 -6.35
N ASP A 90 -0.68 -11.79 -6.74
CA ASP A 90 0.31 -12.38 -5.83
C ASP A 90 1.47 -11.45 -5.43
N ILE A 91 1.40 -10.16 -5.76
CA ILE A 91 2.49 -9.20 -5.60
C ILE A 91 2.08 -8.09 -4.62
N ALA A 92 2.54 -8.20 -3.38
CA ALA A 92 2.38 -7.21 -2.29
C ALA A 92 3.01 -5.81 -2.54
N LEU A 93 3.40 -5.49 -3.77
CA LEU A 93 3.96 -4.18 -4.17
C LEU A 93 3.04 -3.44 -5.15
N THR A 94 1.81 -3.93 -5.31
CA THR A 94 0.83 -3.39 -6.26
C THR A 94 -0.18 -2.45 -5.61
N GLY A 95 -0.43 -2.61 -4.31
CA GLY A 95 -1.24 -1.70 -3.50
C GLY A 95 -0.49 -0.45 -3.07
N ASP A 96 -0.96 0.20 -2.01
CA ASP A 96 -0.31 1.36 -1.44
C ASP A 96 0.95 0.99 -0.62
N GLY A 97 1.15 -0.31 -0.35
CA GLY A 97 2.30 -0.87 0.35
C GLY A 97 2.22 -0.71 1.86
N ILE A 98 1.03 -0.45 2.40
CA ILE A 98 0.76 -0.35 3.83
C ILE A 98 0.06 -1.64 4.27
N PRO A 99 0.68 -2.44 5.16
CA PRO A 99 0.02 -3.61 5.72
C PRO A 99 -1.27 -3.27 6.47
N ASP A 100 -2.22 -4.20 6.52
CA ASP A 100 -3.53 -3.93 7.11
C ASP A 100 -3.43 -3.67 8.62
N ASP A 101 -2.53 -4.40 9.30
CA ASP A 101 -2.22 -4.16 10.71
C ASP A 101 -1.71 -2.73 10.96
N GLU A 102 -0.82 -2.22 10.11
CA GLU A 102 -0.29 -0.86 10.15
C GLU A 102 -1.36 0.19 9.80
N ALA A 103 -2.24 -0.12 8.83
CA ALA A 103 -3.34 0.76 8.46
C ALA A 103 -4.33 0.93 9.63
N LEU A 104 -4.61 -0.13 10.38
CA LEU A 104 -5.52 -0.10 11.55
C LEU A 104 -4.97 0.70 12.73
N GLU A 105 -3.65 0.89 12.83
CA GLU A 105 -3.04 1.72 13.88
C GLU A 105 -3.24 3.23 13.64
N ASP A 106 -3.53 3.63 12.41
CA ASP A 106 -3.71 5.02 12.01
C ASP A 106 -5.18 5.34 11.69
N PRO A 107 -5.87 6.21 12.46
CA PRO A 107 -7.26 6.56 12.21
C PRO A 107 -7.51 7.30 10.88
N ASP A 108 -6.46 7.81 10.23
CA ASP A 108 -6.55 8.46 8.92
C ASP A 108 -6.36 7.48 7.75
N LYS A 109 -6.10 6.20 8.03
CA LYS A 109 -5.98 5.12 7.03
C LYS A 109 -7.13 4.13 7.16
N ASP A 110 -7.47 3.50 6.05
CA ASP A 110 -8.44 2.41 5.96
C ASP A 110 -7.76 1.27 5.19
N PRO A 111 -7.65 0.06 5.75
CA PRO A 111 -6.98 -1.06 5.09
C PRO A 111 -7.62 -1.46 3.75
N THR A 112 -8.89 -1.11 3.53
CA THR A 112 -9.62 -1.46 2.30
C THR A 112 -9.51 -0.41 1.20
N ILE A 113 -8.89 0.75 1.47
CA ILE A 113 -8.82 1.89 0.54
C ILE A 113 -7.37 2.32 0.34
N PHE A 114 -6.94 2.38 -0.92
CA PHE A 114 -5.61 2.82 -1.31
C PHE A 114 -5.26 4.19 -0.72
N SER A 115 -4.21 4.23 0.11
CA SER A 115 -3.73 5.47 0.72
C SER A 115 -3.13 6.42 -0.31
N THR A 116 -3.68 7.63 -0.37
CA THR A 116 -3.19 8.71 -1.25
C THR A 116 -2.39 9.78 -0.48
N SER A 117 -2.06 9.51 0.78
CA SER A 117 -1.29 10.43 1.62
C SER A 117 0.15 10.57 1.10
N PRO A 118 0.66 11.80 0.92
CA PRO A 118 2.04 12.00 0.49
C PRO A 118 3.01 11.48 1.56
N PRO A 119 4.17 10.93 1.17
CA PRO A 119 5.14 10.42 2.13
C PRO A 119 5.66 11.55 3.04
N GLU A 120 5.90 11.23 4.32
CA GLU A 120 6.60 12.15 5.21
C GLU A 120 8.04 12.37 4.73
N ILE A 121 8.34 13.57 4.22
CA ILE A 121 9.68 13.93 3.77
C ILE A 121 10.50 14.57 4.90
N TYR A 122 11.47 13.84 5.42
CA TYR A 122 12.48 14.38 6.31
C TYR A 122 13.67 14.90 5.49
N LEU A 123 13.76 16.22 5.33
CA LEU A 123 14.98 16.83 4.80
C LEU A 123 16.11 16.62 5.81
N LYS A 124 17.03 15.72 5.49
CA LYS A 124 18.28 15.59 6.25
C LYS A 124 19.16 16.78 5.86
N ASP A 125 19.06 17.86 6.63
CA ASP A 125 19.93 19.02 6.47
C ASP A 125 21.39 18.58 6.56
N PHE A 126 22.07 18.65 5.41
CA PHE A 126 23.53 18.59 5.37
C PHE A 126 24.01 19.95 5.88
N ASP A 127 24.25 19.98 7.20
CA ASP A 127 24.98 20.98 7.97
C ASP A 127 24.13 21.82 8.95
N SER A 128 24.07 21.31 10.19
CA SER A 128 24.38 22.09 11.39
C SER A 128 23.83 23.53 11.52
N HIS A 129 22.53 23.78 11.42
CA HIS A 129 21.80 24.80 12.22
C HIS A 129 20.34 24.94 11.75
N TRP A 130 19.41 24.79 12.68
CA TRP A 130 17.98 25.00 12.46
C TRP A 130 17.69 26.46 12.10
N THR A 131 17.09 26.72 10.93
CA THR A 131 16.32 27.95 10.70
C THR A 131 14.98 27.62 10.09
N LEU A 132 13.92 28.10 10.74
CA LEU A 132 12.53 27.88 10.35
C LEU A 132 12.22 28.72 9.10
N GLY A 133 12.33 28.13 7.91
CA GLY A 133 12.01 28.80 6.65
C GLY A 133 10.51 28.91 6.43
N LYS A 134 9.92 30.07 6.77
CA LYS A 134 8.56 30.42 6.33
C LYS A 134 8.53 30.57 4.81
N TRP A 135 7.50 30.00 4.17
CA TRP A 135 7.25 30.21 2.75
C TRP A 135 6.98 31.69 2.48
N GLY A 136 7.81 32.29 1.62
CA GLY A 136 7.59 33.63 1.07
C GLY A 136 8.68 34.65 1.41
N ASP A 137 9.87 34.50 0.85
CA ASP A 137 10.67 35.67 0.45
C ASP A 137 11.54 35.33 -0.78
N ALA A 138 11.12 35.85 -1.93
CA ALA A 138 11.74 35.58 -3.23
C ALA A 138 12.88 36.55 -3.56
N SER A 139 13.68 36.95 -2.55
CA SER A 139 14.68 38.01 -2.71
C SER A 139 16.14 37.57 -2.46
N GLU A 140 16.40 36.32 -2.08
CA GLU A 140 17.77 35.77 -1.92
C GLU A 140 18.08 34.54 -2.80
N MET A 141 17.47 34.42 -3.98
CA MET A 141 17.90 33.42 -4.96
C MET A 141 19.18 33.88 -5.68
N GLY A 142 20.32 33.68 -5.01
CA GLY A 142 21.62 33.62 -5.65
C GLY A 142 21.64 32.48 -6.66
N SER A 143 21.90 32.82 -7.92
CA SER A 143 22.20 31.97 -9.07
C SER A 143 22.50 30.51 -8.75
N ASN A 144 21.61 29.58 -9.13
CA ASN A 144 21.94 28.25 -9.67
C ASN A 144 20.65 27.43 -9.91
N TYR A 145 19.78 27.84 -10.84
CA TYR A 145 18.89 26.87 -11.47
C TYR A 145 19.59 26.30 -12.71
N ARG A 146 20.07 25.05 -12.60
CA ARG A 146 20.24 24.19 -13.77
C ARG A 146 18.98 23.34 -13.85
N THR A 147 18.21 23.54 -14.91
CA THR A 147 17.09 22.68 -15.29
C THR A 147 17.63 21.28 -15.57
N ALA A 148 17.29 20.30 -14.73
CA ALA A 148 17.57 18.91 -15.03
C ALA A 148 16.40 18.34 -15.84
N SER A 149 16.63 18.23 -17.16
CA SER A 149 15.76 17.54 -18.11
C SER A 149 15.57 16.06 -17.73
N THR A 150 14.33 15.59 -17.88
CA THR A 150 13.91 14.20 -18.01
C THR A 150 14.88 13.36 -18.84
N THR A 151 15.42 12.27 -18.28
CA THR A 151 15.76 11.04 -19.01
C THR A 151 15.81 9.87 -18.02
N ALA A 152 14.91 8.90 -18.19
CA ALA A 152 14.88 7.64 -17.43
C ALA A 152 16.08 6.74 -17.78
N PRO A 153 16.63 5.95 -16.83
CA PRO A 153 17.66 4.98 -17.15
C PRO A 153 17.06 3.64 -17.61
N VAL A 154 17.36 3.28 -18.86
CA VAL A 154 17.31 1.92 -19.39
C VAL A 154 18.45 1.11 -18.77
N THR A 155 18.13 -0.01 -18.11
CA THR A 155 19.14 -0.98 -17.64
C THR A 155 19.28 -2.13 -18.63
N SER A 156 20.42 -2.19 -19.33
CA SER A 156 20.86 -3.38 -20.07
C SER A 156 21.82 -4.19 -19.21
N SER A 157 21.47 -5.44 -18.93
CA SER A 157 22.33 -6.41 -18.26
C SER A 157 23.30 -7.04 -19.27
N SER A 158 24.61 -6.83 -19.09
CA SER A 158 25.65 -7.59 -19.80
C SER A 158 26.58 -8.32 -18.83
N SER A 159 26.68 -9.61 -19.09
CA SER A 159 27.42 -10.68 -18.44
C SER A 159 28.93 -10.43 -18.27
N LYS A 160 29.46 -10.82 -17.10
CA LYS A 160 30.88 -10.75 -16.74
C LYS A 160 31.58 -12.06 -17.12
N SER A 161 32.39 -12.02 -18.19
CA SER A 161 33.28 -13.12 -18.60
C SER A 161 34.60 -13.04 -17.83
N ALA A 162 35.03 -14.15 -17.23
CA ALA A 162 36.26 -14.25 -16.44
C ALA A 162 37.46 -14.64 -17.31
N SER A 163 38.42 -13.74 -17.45
CA SER A 163 39.73 -14.00 -18.07
C SER A 163 40.65 -14.72 -17.09
N ARG A 164 41.20 -15.87 -17.49
CA ARG A 164 42.25 -16.61 -16.76
C ARG A 164 43.55 -16.52 -17.57
N THR A 165 44.57 -15.86 -17.02
CA THR A 165 45.89 -15.69 -17.62
C THR A 165 46.84 -16.82 -17.24
N HIS A 166 47.71 -17.15 -18.20
CA HIS A 166 48.72 -18.20 -18.22
C HIS A 166 50.04 -17.71 -17.59
N THR A 167 50.75 -18.55 -16.84
CA THR A 167 52.20 -18.37 -16.56
C THR A 167 52.85 -19.75 -16.42
N GLU A 168 53.97 -19.85 -17.13
CA GLU A 168 55.00 -20.89 -17.36
C GLU A 168 55.04 -22.17 -16.51
#